data_AF-A0A7U9KTY4-F1
#
_entry.id   AF-A0A7U9KTY4-F1
#
_cell.length_a   1.000
_cell.length_b   1.000
_cell.length_c   1.000
_cell.angle_alpha   90.00
_cell.angle_beta   90.00
_cell.angle_gamma   90.00
#
_symmetry.space_group_name_H-M   'P 1'
#
loop_
_entity.id
_entity.type
_entity.pdbx_description
1 polymer ?
#
loop_
_entity_poly.entity_id
_entity_poly.type
_entity_poly.pdbx_seq_one_letter_code
_entity_poly.pdbx_strand_id
1 'polypeptide(L)'
;MLTETCRQTRSTLLGYRDGGKVFGGTRLRDLALLRPMESLLAAMRGAGFTAERAARAWFTTYAYTIGYVIEEQSVFPVPGDPRPDPAYDQRERERSVGADHPLTAAAGIEIFGDTARGFEDGLRAVVAGVEATLLRGE
;
A
#
# COMPACT_ATOMS: atom_id res chain seq x y z
N MET A 1 0.73 -15.04 -3.53
CA MET A 1 -0.63 -14.63 -3.96
C MET A 1 -1.00 -13.27 -3.39
N LEU A 2 -1.08 -13.12 -2.06
CA LEU A 2 -1.44 -11.84 -1.39
C LEU A 2 -0.58 -10.65 -1.83
N THR A 3 0.75 -10.80 -1.82
CA THR A 3 1.71 -9.79 -2.26
C THR A 3 1.50 -9.40 -3.73
N GLU A 4 1.24 -10.39 -4.59
CA GLU A 4 1.03 -10.18 -6.02
C GLU A 4 -0.27 -9.40 -6.28
N THR A 5 -1.35 -9.74 -5.56
CA THR A 5 -2.60 -8.98 -5.58
C THR A 5 -2.36 -7.51 -5.19
N CYS A 6 -1.59 -7.26 -4.13
CA CYS A 6 -1.26 -5.90 -3.69
C CYS A 6 -0.48 -5.12 -4.76
N ARG A 7 0.53 -5.76 -5.37
CA ARG A 7 1.32 -5.16 -6.47
C ARG A 7 0.46 -4.84 -7.68
N GLN A 8 -0.41 -5.77 -8.09
CA GLN A 8 -1.32 -5.56 -9.22
C GLN A 8 -2.32 -4.44 -8.94
N THR A 9 -2.89 -4.40 -7.72
CA THR A 9 -3.76 -3.30 -7.29
C THR A 9 -3.01 -1.97 -7.35
N ARG A 10 -1.81 -1.86 -6.75
CA ARG A 10 -0.99 -0.65 -6.83
C ARG A 10 -0.73 -0.24 -8.28
N SER A 11 -0.23 -1.14 -9.11
CA SER A 11 0.06 -0.88 -10.53
C SER A 11 -1.17 -0.39 -11.29
N THR A 12 -2.35 -0.96 -11.01
CA THR A 12 -3.60 -0.58 -11.66
C THR A 12 -4.00 0.83 -11.24
N LEU A 13 -3.99 1.12 -9.93
CA LEU A 13 -4.44 2.41 -9.41
C LEU A 13 -3.50 3.57 -9.78
N LEU A 14 -2.19 3.33 -9.86
CA LEU A 14 -1.23 4.32 -10.33
C LEU A 14 -1.39 4.68 -11.82
N GLY A 15 -2.06 3.83 -12.60
CA GLY A 15 -2.44 4.13 -13.99
C GLY A 15 -3.52 5.22 -14.13
N TYR A 16 -4.16 5.62 -13.02
CA TYR A 16 -5.22 6.61 -13.01
C TYR A 16 -4.91 7.73 -12.02
N ARG A 17 -5.14 8.98 -12.43
CA ARG A 17 -5.02 10.13 -11.52
C ARG A 17 -5.99 9.98 -10.36
N ASP A 18 -5.48 10.16 -9.14
CA ASP A 18 -6.22 9.97 -7.87
C ASP A 18 -6.88 8.59 -7.73
N GLY A 19 -6.38 7.56 -8.45
CA GLY A 19 -6.93 6.21 -8.46
C GLY A 19 -7.13 5.60 -7.07
N GLY A 20 -6.20 5.81 -6.14
CA GLY A 20 -6.33 5.37 -4.75
C GLY A 20 -7.50 6.03 -4.01
N LYS A 21 -7.68 7.35 -4.17
CA LYS A 21 -8.77 8.10 -3.51
C LYS A 21 -10.13 7.72 -4.06
N VAL A 22 -10.23 7.56 -5.39
CA VAL A 22 -11.48 7.17 -6.06
C VAL A 22 -11.84 5.71 -5.74
N PHE A 23 -10.87 4.80 -5.82
CA PHE A 23 -11.12 3.37 -5.61
C PHE A 23 -11.41 3.04 -4.14
N GLY A 24 -10.70 3.67 -3.19
CA GLY A 24 -10.92 3.46 -1.75
C GLY A 24 -12.34 3.79 -1.26
N GLY A 25 -13.10 4.60 -2.01
CA GLY A 25 -14.52 4.88 -1.77
C GLY A 25 -15.50 3.84 -2.32
N THR A 26 -15.02 2.89 -3.14
CA THR A 26 -15.86 1.85 -3.77
C THR A 26 -16.19 0.78 -2.74
N ARG A 27 -17.48 0.62 -2.43
CA ARG A 27 -17.94 -0.43 -1.51
C ARG A 27 -17.76 -1.80 -2.17
N LEU A 28 -17.29 -2.78 -1.40
CA LEU A 28 -17.16 -4.21 -1.76
C LEU A 28 -18.54 -4.89 -1.98
N ARG A 29 -19.37 -4.30 -2.84
CA ARG A 29 -20.70 -4.80 -3.23
C ARG A 29 -20.75 -5.20 -4.70
N ASP A 30 -19.65 -5.02 -5.43
CA ASP A 30 -19.55 -5.45 -6.80
C ASP A 30 -19.47 -6.97 -6.87
N LEU A 31 -20.46 -7.57 -7.55
CA LEU A 31 -20.54 -9.02 -7.77
C LEU A 31 -19.34 -9.53 -8.58
N ALA A 32 -18.68 -8.67 -9.36
CA ALA A 32 -17.47 -9.02 -10.10
C ALA A 32 -16.30 -9.41 -9.18
N LEU A 33 -16.30 -8.93 -7.92
CA LEU A 33 -15.24 -9.21 -6.95
C LEU A 33 -15.46 -10.50 -6.15
N LEU A 34 -16.66 -11.11 -6.21
CA LEU A 34 -16.98 -12.30 -5.42
C LEU A 34 -16.10 -13.50 -5.78
N ARG A 35 -15.96 -13.82 -7.07
CA ARG A 35 -15.16 -14.97 -7.53
C ARG A 35 -13.66 -14.82 -7.22
N PRO A 36 -13.02 -13.65 -7.49
CA PRO A 36 -11.66 -13.40 -7.06
C PRO A 36 -11.47 -13.53 -5.54
N MET A 37 -12.39 -12.96 -4.75
CA MET A 37 -12.34 -13.03 -3.29
C MET A 37 -12.42 -14.48 -2.78
N GLU A 38 -13.36 -15.27 -3.30
CA GLU A 38 -13.52 -16.67 -2.91
C GLU A 38 -12.26 -17.49 -3.23
N SER A 39 -11.67 -17.28 -4.41
CA SER A 39 -10.45 -17.97 -4.84
C SER A 39 -9.26 -17.62 -3.94
N LEU A 40 -9.11 -16.35 -3.58
CA LEU A 40 -8.07 -15.89 -2.67
C LEU A 40 -8.24 -16.50 -1.28
N LEU A 41 -9.46 -16.44 -0.72
CA LEU A 41 -9.74 -16.99 0.60
C LEU A 41 -9.53 -18.52 0.64
N ALA A 42 -9.95 -19.24 -0.41
CA ALA A 42 -9.71 -20.67 -0.54
C ALA A 42 -8.21 -21.00 -0.56
N ALA A 43 -7.41 -20.25 -1.33
CA ALA A 43 -5.96 -20.43 -1.36
C ALA A 43 -5.30 -20.17 0.00
N MET A 44 -5.72 -19.11 0.70
CA MET A 44 -5.23 -18.81 2.04
C MET A 44 -5.62 -19.88 3.06
N ARG A 45 -6.82 -20.44 2.98
CA ARG A 45 -7.20 -21.61 3.79
C ARG A 45 -6.31 -22.82 3.52
N GLY A 46 -5.97 -23.07 2.25
CA GLY A 46 -5.00 -24.10 1.87
C GLY A 46 -3.59 -23.87 2.46
N ALA A 47 -3.23 -22.62 2.75
CA ALA A 47 -1.98 -22.26 3.40
C ALA A 47 -2.02 -22.33 4.95
N GLY A 48 -3.16 -22.65 5.56
CA GLY A 48 -3.30 -22.85 7.01
C GLY A 48 -4.10 -21.77 7.75
N PHE A 49 -4.63 -20.75 7.06
CA PHE A 49 -5.51 -19.76 7.69
C PHE A 49 -6.92 -20.33 7.94
N THR A 50 -7.59 -19.84 8.98
CA THR A 50 -9.06 -19.92 9.06
C THR A 50 -9.69 -18.88 8.12
N ALA A 51 -10.99 -18.99 7.83
CA ALA A 51 -11.66 -18.02 6.95
C ALA A 51 -11.62 -16.59 7.52
N GLU A 52 -11.82 -16.45 8.83
CA GLU A 52 -11.82 -15.16 9.53
C GLU A 52 -10.44 -14.51 9.52
N ARG A 53 -9.39 -15.31 9.77
CA ARG A 53 -8.01 -14.85 9.73
C ARG A 53 -7.56 -14.53 8.31
N ALA A 54 -8.03 -15.30 7.32
CA ALA A 54 -7.77 -15.01 5.92
C ALA A 54 -8.42 -13.69 5.48
N ALA A 55 -9.68 -13.47 5.84
CA ALA A 55 -10.37 -12.21 5.57
C ALA A 55 -9.66 -11.02 6.24
N ARG A 56 -9.20 -11.20 7.49
CA ARG A 56 -8.44 -10.17 8.21
C ARG A 56 -7.12 -9.84 7.51
N ALA A 57 -6.34 -10.87 7.17
CA ALA A 57 -5.07 -10.72 6.48
C ALA A 57 -5.23 -10.01 5.13
N TRP A 58 -6.21 -10.43 4.32
CA TRP A 58 -6.53 -9.76 3.05
C TRP A 58 -6.86 -8.28 3.26
N PHE A 59 -7.80 -7.97 4.16
CA PHE A 59 -8.23 -6.59 4.37
C PHE A 59 -7.11 -5.70 4.92
N THR A 60 -6.25 -6.23 5.78
CA THR A 60 -5.06 -5.52 6.28
C THR A 60 -4.10 -5.15 5.15
N THR A 61 -3.76 -6.10 4.28
CA THR A 61 -2.87 -5.79 3.14
C THR A 61 -3.52 -4.91 2.09
N TYR A 62 -4.83 -5.03 1.90
CA TYR A 62 -5.61 -4.14 1.05
C TYR A 62 -5.58 -2.70 1.57
N ALA A 63 -5.86 -2.49 2.86
CA ALA A 63 -5.85 -1.16 3.49
C ALA A 63 -4.46 -0.51 3.41
N TYR A 64 -3.39 -1.28 3.69
CA TYR A 64 -2.02 -0.83 3.48
C TYR A 64 -1.80 -0.37 2.03
N THR A 65 -2.18 -1.19 1.05
CA THR A 65 -1.97 -0.91 -0.37
C THR A 65 -2.69 0.36 -0.81
N ILE A 66 -3.96 0.52 -0.46
CA ILE A 66 -4.74 1.71 -0.82
C ILE A 66 -4.17 2.96 -0.15
N GLY A 67 -3.87 2.90 1.16
CA GLY A 67 -3.28 4.02 1.88
C GLY A 67 -1.95 4.46 1.27
N TYR A 68 -1.07 3.50 0.97
CA TYR A 68 0.22 3.80 0.37
C TYR A 68 0.09 4.42 -1.03
N VAL A 69 -0.83 3.90 -1.86
CA VAL A 69 -1.10 4.48 -3.19
C VAL A 69 -1.62 5.92 -3.09
N ILE A 70 -2.44 6.24 -2.08
CA ILE A 70 -2.94 7.61 -1.89
C ILE A 70 -1.78 8.58 -1.56
N GLU A 71 -0.87 8.18 -0.68
CA GLU A 71 0.32 8.98 -0.37
C GLU A 71 1.25 9.10 -1.57
N GLU A 72 1.49 8.00 -2.28
CA GLU A 72 2.31 7.98 -3.49
C GLU A 72 1.74 8.88 -4.60
N GLN A 73 0.42 8.91 -4.80
CA GLN A 73 -0.24 9.80 -5.75
C GLN A 73 -0.25 11.26 -5.29
N SER A 74 0.01 11.53 -4.02
CA SER A 74 0.21 12.90 -3.54
C SER A 74 1.61 13.38 -3.91
N VAL A 75 2.62 12.49 -3.90
CA VAL A 75 3.98 12.76 -4.39
C VAL A 75 4.01 12.84 -5.92
N PHE A 76 3.40 11.87 -6.63
CA PHE A 76 3.40 11.74 -8.09
C PHE A 76 1.96 11.78 -8.64
N PRO A 77 1.36 12.97 -8.77
CA PRO A 77 -0.07 13.09 -9.09
C PRO A 77 -0.43 12.82 -10.54
N VAL A 78 0.55 12.84 -11.45
CA VAL A 78 0.35 12.62 -12.89
C VAL A 78 0.80 11.21 -13.27
N PRO A 79 -0.11 10.31 -13.69
CA PRO A 79 0.26 8.96 -14.09
C PRO A 79 1.33 8.93 -15.18
N GLY A 80 2.40 8.16 -14.95
CA GLY A 80 3.51 8.00 -15.90
C GLY A 80 4.51 9.16 -15.95
N ASP A 81 4.28 10.24 -15.21
CA ASP A 81 5.24 11.33 -15.06
C ASP A 81 6.12 11.07 -13.83
N PRO A 82 7.45 10.95 -13.98
CA PRO A 82 8.35 10.70 -12.86
C PRO A 82 8.61 11.96 -12.01
N ARG A 83 8.06 13.12 -12.39
CA ARG A 83 8.28 14.37 -11.65
C ARG A 83 7.37 14.44 -10.42
N PRO A 84 7.92 14.65 -9.22
CA PRO A 84 7.10 14.84 -8.04
C PRO A 84 6.38 16.19 -8.07
N ASP A 85 5.29 16.31 -7.31
CA ASP A 85 4.64 17.59 -7.03
C ASP A 85 5.63 18.53 -6.31
N PRO A 86 5.70 19.82 -6.69
CA PRO A 86 6.61 20.78 -6.06
C PRO A 86 6.50 20.87 -4.53
N ALA A 87 5.33 20.55 -3.95
CA ALA A 87 5.14 20.50 -2.51
C ALA A 87 6.03 19.43 -1.81
N TYR A 88 6.56 18.48 -2.57
CA TYR A 88 7.48 17.44 -2.11
C TYR A 88 8.94 17.71 -2.54
N ASP A 89 9.29 18.95 -2.91
CA ASP A 89 10.69 19.32 -3.15
C ASP A 89 11.54 19.09 -1.89
N GLN A 90 12.49 18.17 -2.00
CA GLN A 90 13.29 17.72 -0.87
C GLN A 90 14.17 18.83 -0.29
N ARG A 91 14.67 19.75 -1.13
CA ARG A 91 15.53 20.86 -0.67
C ARG A 91 14.73 21.93 0.05
N GLU A 92 13.53 22.22 -0.40
CA GLU A 92 12.59 23.09 0.31
C GLU A 92 12.11 22.47 1.62
N ARG A 93 11.87 21.16 1.63
CA ARG A 93 11.53 20.41 2.84
C ARG A 93 12.66 20.42 3.86
N GLU A 94 13.90 20.15 3.47
CA GLU A 94 15.07 20.22 4.36
C GLU A 94 15.26 21.62 4.95
N ARG A 95 15.10 22.66 4.12
CA ARG A 95 15.17 24.06 4.58
C ARG A 95 14.07 24.41 5.57
N SER A 96 12.84 23.93 5.35
CA SER A 96 11.70 24.24 6.21
C SER A 96 11.70 23.47 7.53
N VAL A 97 12.12 22.20 7.52
CA VAL A 97 12.29 21.38 8.73
C VAL A 97 13.41 21.93 9.61
N GLY A 98 14.46 22.48 9.01
CA GLY A 98 15.54 23.15 9.72
C GLY A 98 16.49 22.20 10.46
N ALA A 99 17.57 22.77 10.99
CA ALA A 99 18.65 22.01 11.62
C ALA A 99 18.26 21.37 12.97
N ASP A 100 17.18 21.85 13.61
CA ASP A 100 16.72 21.36 14.91
C ASP A 100 15.97 20.03 14.83
N HIS A 101 15.63 19.58 13.61
CA HIS A 101 14.85 18.36 13.38
C HIS A 101 15.53 17.41 12.37
N PRO A 102 16.78 16.97 12.63
CA PRO A 102 17.58 16.21 11.67
C PRO A 102 16.98 14.84 11.33
N LEU A 103 16.33 14.17 12.30
CA LEU A 103 15.68 12.88 12.06
C LEU A 103 14.47 13.01 11.12
N THR A 104 13.68 14.09 11.27
CA THR A 104 12.53 14.37 10.41
C THR A 104 12.96 14.72 9.00
N ALA A 105 14.06 15.47 8.86
CA ALA A 105 14.65 15.78 7.56
C ALA A 105 15.09 14.50 6.84
N ALA A 106 15.83 13.62 7.53
CA ALA A 106 16.27 12.34 7.00
C ALA A 106 15.09 11.40 6.63
N ALA A 107 14.08 11.33 7.49
CA ALA A 107 12.89 10.50 7.22
C ALA A 107 12.13 10.95 5.97
N GLY A 108 12.08 12.26 5.69
CA GLY A 108 11.44 12.78 4.47
C GLY A 108 12.07 12.21 3.18
N ILE A 109 13.40 12.09 3.16
CA ILE A 109 14.13 11.51 2.02
C ILE A 109 13.68 10.06 1.78
N GLU A 110 13.62 9.25 2.85
CA GLU A 110 13.25 7.84 2.73
C GLU A 110 11.77 7.66 2.36
N ILE A 111 10.87 8.47 2.94
CA ILE A 111 9.42 8.31 2.76
C ILE A 111 8.97 8.78 1.36
N PHE A 112 9.51 9.88 0.85
CA PHE A 112 9.03 10.52 -0.39
C PHE A 112 9.93 10.31 -1.61
N GLY A 113 11.13 9.75 -1.43
CA GLY A 113 12.08 9.53 -2.52
C GLY A 113 11.69 8.37 -3.44
N ASP A 114 12.03 7.14 -3.04
CA ASP A 114 11.72 5.93 -3.81
C ASP A 114 10.44 5.27 -3.26
N THR A 115 9.30 5.80 -3.67
CA THR A 115 7.98 5.31 -3.23
C THR A 115 7.75 3.86 -3.63
N ALA A 116 8.32 3.40 -4.74
CA ALA A 116 8.20 2.02 -5.21
C ALA A 116 8.95 1.04 -4.30
N ARG A 117 10.20 1.37 -3.92
CA ARG A 117 10.95 0.60 -2.92
C ARG A 117 10.26 0.64 -1.56
N GLY A 118 9.80 1.81 -1.13
CA GLY A 118 9.09 1.95 0.16
C GLY A 118 7.80 1.12 0.23
N PHE A 119 7.08 0.98 -0.89
CA PHE A 119 5.92 0.10 -0.98
C PHE A 119 6.30 -1.37 -0.75
N GLU A 120 7.38 -1.84 -1.38
CA GLU A 120 7.83 -3.23 -1.20
C GLU A 120 8.35 -3.48 0.22
N ASP A 121 9.03 -2.50 0.82
CA ASP A 121 9.52 -2.60 2.20
C ASP A 121 8.37 -2.64 3.21
N GLY A 122 7.37 -1.78 3.07
CA GLY A 122 6.18 -1.80 3.92
C GLY A 122 5.30 -3.03 3.69
N LEU A 123 5.10 -3.47 2.45
CA LEU A 123 4.32 -4.68 2.15
C LEU A 123 4.96 -5.91 2.78
N ARG A 124 6.30 -6.02 2.73
CA ARG A 124 7.04 -7.10 3.40
C ARG A 124 6.82 -7.07 4.90
N ALA A 125 6.88 -5.90 5.53
CA ALA A 125 6.64 -5.75 6.96
C ALA A 125 5.21 -6.18 7.34
N VAL A 126 4.20 -5.75 6.58
CA VAL A 126 2.80 -6.12 6.81
C VAL A 126 2.59 -7.63 6.64
N VAL A 127 3.14 -8.23 5.59
CA VAL A 127 3.02 -9.68 5.35
C VAL A 127 3.70 -10.48 6.46
N ALA A 128 4.91 -10.09 6.88
CA ALA A 128 5.59 -10.74 8.00
C ALA A 128 4.76 -10.65 9.29
N GLY A 129 4.10 -9.51 9.56
CA GLY A 129 3.18 -9.36 10.68
C GLY A 129 1.95 -10.26 10.55
N VAL A 130 1.37 -10.40 9.36
CA VAL A 130 0.26 -11.32 9.07
C VAL A 130 0.68 -12.77 9.32
N GLU A 131 1.85 -13.19 8.85
CA GLU A 131 2.37 -14.53 9.07
C GLU A 131 2.62 -14.80 10.57
N ALA A 132 3.17 -13.84 11.30
CA ALA A 132 3.45 -13.97 12.72
C ALA A 132 2.17 -14.03 13.59
N THR A 133 1.08 -13.39 13.17
CA THR A 133 -0.08 -13.15 14.05
C THR A 133 -1.39 -13.77 13.57
N LEU A 134 -1.52 -14.10 12.28
CA LEU A 134 -2.76 -14.58 11.67
C LEU A 134 -2.64 -15.94 10.99
N LEU A 135 -1.42 -16.41 10.66
CA LEU A 135 -1.24 -17.71 9.97
C LEU A 135 -1.38 -18.90 10.92
N ARG A 136 -0.91 -18.77 12.16
CA ARG A 136 -1.01 -19.83 13.18
C ARG A 136 -1.70 -19.26 14.39
N GLY A 137 -2.75 -19.94 14.83
CA GLY A 137 -3.31 -19.69 16.17
C GLY A 137 -2.56 -20.54 17.15
N GLU A 138 -2.31 -19.98 18.33
CA GLU A 138 -2.55 -20.76 19.54
C GLU A 138 -3.98 -21.30 19.55
#